data_AF-A0A3C2CIL9-F1
#
_entry.id   AF-A0A3C2CIL9-F1
#
_cell.length_a   1.000
_cell.length_b   1.000
_cell.length_c   1.000
_cell.angle_alpha   90.00
_cell.angle_beta   90.00
_cell.angle_gamma   90.00
#
_symmetry.space_group_name_H-M   'P 1'
#
loop_
_entity.id
_entity.type
_entity.pdbx_description
1 polymer ?
#
loop_
_entity_poly.entity_id
_entity_poly.type
_entity_poly.pdbx_seq_one_letter_code
_entity_poly.pdbx_strand_id
1 'polypeptide(L)'
;MKALVTGSAGFVGRHLIGHLEDNGYDVFGTDLSSGGPDLLDLKSFIELFKRINPEVVFHLAGQADVAASWKDPYKTFKSNVEGTINVLTAARESNAQKIITITSADVYGPVASQDLPITEETA
;
A
#
# COMPACT_ATOMS: atom_id res chain seq x y z
N MET A 1 12.16 -10.20 11.45
CA MET A 1 11.40 -8.95 11.63
C MET A 1 9.97 -9.17 11.16
N LYS A 2 8.98 -8.55 11.80
CA LYS A 2 7.58 -8.66 11.39
C LYS A 2 7.24 -7.70 10.26
N ALA A 3 6.80 -8.23 9.13
CA ALA A 3 6.36 -7.44 7.98
C ALA A 3 4.85 -7.56 7.78
N LEU A 4 4.16 -6.43 7.60
CA LEU A 4 2.77 -6.40 7.17
C LEU A 4 2.69 -6.00 5.69
N VAL A 5 2.00 -6.79 4.88
CA VAL A 5 1.74 -6.50 3.45
C VAL A 5 0.24 -6.29 3.26
N THR A 6 -0.17 -5.06 2.95
CA THR A 6 -1.57 -4.78 2.55
C THR A 6 -1.73 -5.04 1.05
N GLY A 7 -2.90 -5.47 0.59
CA GLY A 7 -3.12 -5.84 -0.82
C GLY A 7 -2.42 -7.15 -1.16
N SER A 8 -2.26 -8.00 -0.15
CA SER A 8 -1.43 -9.21 -0.19
C SER A 8 -1.89 -10.24 -1.22
N ALA A 9 -3.18 -10.29 -1.55
CA ALA A 9 -3.71 -11.20 -2.56
C ALA A 9 -3.56 -10.65 -4.00
N GLY A 10 -3.15 -9.39 -4.14
CA GLY A 10 -2.91 -8.74 -5.42
C GLY A 10 -1.67 -9.28 -6.16
N PHE A 11 -1.49 -8.81 -7.40
CA PHE A 11 -0.41 -9.25 -8.27
C PHE A 11 0.98 -9.08 -7.64
N VAL A 12 1.31 -7.89 -7.14
CA VAL A 12 2.61 -7.63 -6.48
C VAL A 12 2.69 -8.31 -5.11
N GLY A 13 1.59 -8.31 -4.36
CA GLY A 13 1.54 -8.82 -2.97
C GLY A 13 1.99 -10.27 -2.85
N ARG A 14 1.46 -11.16 -3.70
CA ARG A 14 1.82 -12.60 -3.67
C ARG A 14 3.30 -12.85 -3.96
N HIS A 15 3.94 -12.05 -4.82
CA HIS A 15 5.36 -12.18 -5.13
C HIS A 15 6.22 -11.59 -4.01
N LEU A 16 5.79 -10.45 -3.45
CA LEU A 16 6.51 -9.81 -2.35
C LEU A 16 6.49 -10.67 -1.08
N ILE A 17 5.38 -11.32 -0.76
CA ILE A 17 5.29 -12.22 0.40
C ILE A 17 6.35 -13.32 0.31
N GLY A 18 6.38 -14.08 -0.79
CA GLY A 18 7.38 -15.15 -0.95
C GLY A 18 8.81 -14.62 -0.88
N HIS A 19 9.09 -13.46 -1.49
CA HIS A 19 10.41 -12.83 -1.40
C HIS A 19 10.79 -12.44 0.04
N LEU A 20 9.86 -11.89 0.83
CA LEU A 20 10.11 -11.52 2.21
C LEU A 20 10.32 -12.77 3.10
N GLU A 21 9.53 -13.82 2.90
CA GLU A 21 9.68 -15.11 3.60
C GLU A 21 11.05 -15.74 3.31
N ASP A 22 11.46 -15.78 2.04
CA ASP A 22 12.78 -16.27 1.61
C ASP A 22 13.94 -15.48 2.25
N ASN A 23 13.69 -14.24 2.66
CA ASN A 23 14.64 -13.37 3.35
C ASN A 23 14.48 -13.34 4.88
N GLY A 24 13.71 -14.29 5.46
CA GLY A 24 13.62 -14.50 6.90
C GLY A 24 12.69 -13.52 7.65
N TYR A 25 11.76 -12.88 6.95
CA TYR A 25 10.72 -12.07 7.58
C TYR A 25 9.58 -12.96 8.11
N ASP A 26 8.97 -12.53 9.21
CA ASP A 26 7.69 -13.06 9.70
C ASP A 26 6.59 -12.24 9.04
N VAL A 27 5.98 -12.78 7.97
CA VAL A 27 5.14 -12.03 7.04
C VAL A 27 3.66 -12.21 7.36
N PHE A 28 2.95 -11.09 7.46
CA PHE A 28 1.50 -11.04 7.64
C PHE A 28 0.88 -10.34 6.43
N GLY A 29 0.02 -11.05 5.71
CA GLY A 29 -0.77 -10.48 4.61
C GLY A 29 -2.14 -10.00 5.09
N THR A 30 -2.62 -8.87 4.56
CA THR A 30 -4.02 -8.46 4.66
C THR A 30 -4.56 -8.07 3.29
N ASP A 31 -5.77 -8.50 2.97
CA ASP A 31 -6.49 -8.19 1.74
C ASP A 31 -8.00 -8.32 1.96
N LEU A 32 -8.80 -7.48 1.32
CA LEU A 32 -10.27 -7.55 1.37
C LEU A 32 -10.79 -8.92 0.87
N SER A 33 -10.18 -9.46 -0.19
CA SER A 33 -10.59 -10.74 -0.78
C SER A 33 -10.32 -11.96 0.11
N SER A 34 -9.40 -11.83 1.08
CA SER A 34 -9.07 -12.86 2.07
C SER A 34 -9.68 -12.58 3.45
N GLY A 35 -10.67 -11.68 3.54
CA GLY A 35 -11.36 -11.35 4.80
C GLY A 35 -10.62 -10.39 5.72
N GLY A 36 -9.59 -9.69 5.21
CA GLY A 36 -8.94 -8.59 5.92
C GLY A 36 -9.84 -7.34 6.00
N PRO A 37 -9.55 -6.41 6.93
CA PRO A 37 -10.30 -5.16 7.04
C PRO A 37 -10.16 -4.29 5.79
N ASP A 38 -11.23 -3.56 5.49
CA ASP A 38 -11.20 -2.48 4.49
C ASP A 38 -10.26 -1.36 4.96
N LEU A 39 -9.51 -0.76 4.04
CA LEU A 39 -8.65 0.40 4.33
C LEU A 39 -9.45 1.58 4.90
N LEU A 40 -10.73 1.69 4.58
CA LEU A 40 -11.62 2.76 5.07
C LEU A 40 -12.18 2.47 6.47
N ASP A 41 -12.00 1.26 7.00
CA ASP A 41 -12.33 0.93 8.39
C ASP A 41 -11.10 1.10 9.30
N LEU A 42 -10.83 2.36 9.65
CA LEU A 42 -9.70 2.72 10.50
C LEU A 42 -9.67 1.94 11.82
N LYS A 43 -10.84 1.70 12.44
CA LYS A 43 -10.90 1.01 13.73
C LYS A 43 -10.40 -0.43 13.59
N SER A 44 -10.91 -1.16 12.60
CA SER A 44 -10.47 -2.53 12.34
C SER A 44 -9.00 -2.59 11.92
N PHE A 45 -8.51 -1.59 11.19
CA PHE A 45 -7.10 -1.49 10.81
C PHE A 45 -6.17 -1.23 12.02
N ILE A 46 -6.57 -0.36 12.94
CA ILE A 46 -5.84 -0.14 14.20
C ILE A 46 -5.73 -1.45 15.00
N GLU A 47 -6.82 -2.21 15.12
CA GLU A 47 -6.80 -3.49 15.84
C GLU A 47 -5.94 -4.55 15.14
N LEU A 48 -5.92 -4.58 13.80
CA LEU A 48 -4.99 -5.40 13.02
C LEU A 48 -3.53 -5.05 13.37
N PHE A 49 -3.19 -3.76 13.38
CA PHE A 49 -1.85 -3.27 13.69
C PHE A 49 -1.42 -3.60 15.12
N LYS A 50 -2.31 -3.42 16.12
CA LYS A 50 -2.03 -3.81 17.51
C LYS A 50 -1.79 -5.31 17.65
N ARG A 51 -2.58 -6.13 16.96
CA ARG A 51 -2.47 -7.60 17.01
C ARG A 51 -1.15 -8.09 16.42
N ILE A 52 -0.78 -7.57 15.25
CA ILE A 52 0.43 -8.00 14.53
C ILE A 52 1.68 -7.37 15.16
N ASN A 53 1.57 -6.09 15.52
CA ASN A 53 2.65 -5.20 15.94
C ASN A 53 3.84 -5.22 14.95
N PRO A 54 3.62 -4.85 13.67
CA PRO A 54 4.64 -4.99 12.63
C PRO A 54 5.80 -4.00 12.84
N GLU A 55 6.98 -4.36 12.35
CA GLU A 55 8.17 -3.50 12.34
C GLU A 55 8.32 -2.76 11.00
N VAL A 56 7.87 -3.39 9.91
CA VAL A 56 7.83 -2.80 8.56
C VAL A 56 6.48 -3.05 7.90
N VAL A 57 5.99 -2.07 7.13
CA VAL A 57 4.74 -2.16 6.39
C VAL A 57 4.99 -1.92 4.90
N PHE A 58 4.48 -2.80 4.05
CA PHE A 58 4.41 -2.63 2.61
C PHE A 58 2.96 -2.35 2.22
N HIS A 59 2.65 -1.09 1.91
CA HIS A 59 1.29 -0.66 1.59
C HIS A 59 1.03 -0.76 0.07
N LEU A 60 0.62 -1.95 -0.38
CA LEU A 60 0.27 -2.20 -1.78
C LEU A 60 -1.25 -2.11 -2.06
N ALA A 61 -2.08 -2.08 -1.02
CA ALA A 61 -3.54 -2.01 -1.18
C ALA A 61 -3.93 -0.65 -1.77
N GLY A 62 -4.64 -0.66 -2.89
CA GLY A 62 -5.08 0.53 -3.60
C GLY A 62 -5.78 0.17 -4.91
N GLN A 63 -6.44 1.15 -5.50
CA GLN A 63 -6.98 1.06 -6.85
C GLN A 63 -5.89 1.41 -7.86
N ALA A 64 -5.48 0.40 -8.63
CA ALA A 64 -4.39 0.51 -9.60
C ALA A 64 -4.87 0.67 -11.07
N ASP A 65 -6.16 0.54 -11.35
CA ASP A 65 -6.69 0.68 -12.71
C ASP A 65 -6.90 2.16 -13.08
N VAL A 66 -6.03 2.64 -13.98
CA VAL A 66 -6.09 4.01 -14.51
C VAL A 66 -7.41 4.28 -15.23
N ALA A 67 -7.93 3.36 -16.03
CA ALA A 67 -9.19 3.57 -16.74
C ALA A 67 -10.39 3.63 -15.77
N ALA A 68 -10.36 2.84 -14.70
CA ALA A 68 -11.37 2.89 -13.64
C ALA A 68 -11.31 4.21 -12.85
N SER A 69 -10.12 4.78 -12.65
CA SER A 69 -9.97 6.05 -11.91
C SER A 69 -10.66 7.23 -12.59
N TRP A 70 -10.73 7.24 -13.92
CA TRP A 70 -11.50 8.23 -14.67
C TRP A 70 -13.02 8.05 -14.54
N LYS A 71 -13.49 6.80 -14.37
CA LYS A 71 -14.91 6.50 -14.23
C LYS A 71 -15.44 6.83 -12.84
N ASP A 72 -14.64 6.53 -11.81
CA ASP A 72 -14.97 6.82 -10.41
C ASP A 72 -13.74 7.36 -9.66
N PRO A 73 -13.45 8.66 -9.80
CA PRO A 73 -12.30 9.27 -9.14
C PRO A 73 -12.47 9.26 -7.63
N TYR A 74 -13.69 9.42 -7.11
CA TYR A 74 -13.94 9.44 -5.67
C TYR A 74 -13.56 8.13 -5.00
N LYS A 75 -13.91 6.98 -5.61
CA LYS A 75 -13.50 5.68 -5.10
C LYS A 75 -11.99 5.50 -5.10
N THR A 76 -11.32 5.98 -6.15
CA THR A 76 -9.85 5.94 -6.24
C THR A 76 -9.21 6.81 -5.16
N PHE A 77 -9.70 8.04 -4.95
CA PHE A 77 -9.23 8.94 -3.89
C PHE A 77 -9.45 8.34 -2.50
N LYS A 78 -10.62 7.75 -2.23
CA LYS A 78 -10.88 7.07 -0.96
C LYS A 78 -9.88 5.93 -0.74
N SER A 79 -9.75 5.02 -1.70
CA SER A 79 -8.85 3.87 -1.52
C SER A 79 -7.39 4.30 -1.39
N ASN A 80 -6.92 5.23 -2.24
CA ASN A 80 -5.48 5.50 -2.38
C ASN A 80 -5.00 6.63 -1.46
N VAL A 81 -5.86 7.60 -1.11
CA VAL A 81 -5.49 8.73 -0.24
C VAL A 81 -5.99 8.49 1.17
N GLU A 82 -7.30 8.35 1.37
CA GLU A 82 -7.88 8.13 2.70
C GLU A 82 -7.42 6.79 3.29
N GLY A 83 -7.40 5.73 2.48
CA GLY A 83 -6.86 4.43 2.88
C GLY A 83 -5.40 4.49 3.31
N THR A 84 -4.56 5.23 2.58
CA THR A 84 -3.16 5.46 2.97
C THR A 84 -3.06 6.21 4.30
N ILE A 85 -3.87 7.26 4.51
CA ILE A 85 -3.92 7.99 5.79
C ILE A 85 -4.29 7.04 6.93
N ASN A 86 -5.23 6.12 6.73
CA ASN A 86 -5.62 5.14 7.74
C ASN A 86 -4.50 4.15 8.06
N VAL A 87 -3.75 3.68 7.06
CA VAL A 87 -2.57 2.83 7.27
C VAL A 87 -1.51 3.57 8.09
N LEU A 88 -1.20 4.81 7.73
CA LEU A 88 -0.24 5.64 8.47
C LEU A 88 -0.71 5.90 9.90
N THR A 89 -2.01 6.14 10.09
CA THR A 89 -2.60 6.38 11.42
C THR A 89 -2.53 5.13 12.29
N ALA A 90 -2.85 3.95 11.76
CA ALA A 90 -2.71 2.68 12.48
C ALA A 90 -1.24 2.36 12.81
N ALA A 91 -0.32 2.70 11.90
CA ALA A 91 1.11 2.50 12.09
C ALA A 91 1.69 3.32 13.25
N ARG A 92 1.21 4.55 13.47
CA ARG A 92 1.67 5.44 14.55
C ARG A 92 1.52 4.85 15.95
N GLU A 93 0.52 3.99 16.15
CA GLU A 93 0.21 3.35 17.43
C GLU A 93 0.81 1.93 17.53
N SER A 94 1.76 1.59 16.64
CA SER A 94 2.41 0.28 16.56
C SER A 94 3.93 0.39 16.60
N ASN A 95 4.64 -0.73 16.56
CA ASN A 95 6.11 -0.76 16.49
C ASN A 95 6.67 -0.49 15.07
N ALA A 96 5.84 -0.06 14.11
CA ALA A 96 6.26 0.15 12.74
C ALA A 96 7.33 1.25 12.65
N GLN A 97 8.53 0.89 12.21
CA GLN A 97 9.67 1.80 12.03
C GLN A 97 9.81 2.28 10.58
N LYS A 98 9.22 1.54 9.64
CA LYS A 98 9.32 1.84 8.20
C LYS A 98 8.03 1.47 7.49
N ILE A 99 7.58 2.37 6.62
CA ILE A 99 6.42 2.16 5.76
C ILE A 99 6.86 2.44 4.33
N ILE A 100 6.60 1.49 3.43
CA ILE A 100 6.84 1.61 2.01
C ILE A 100 5.46 1.78 1.36
N THR A 101 5.21 2.96 0.81
CA THR A 101 4.02 3.25 0.00
C THR A 101 4.35 3.05 -1.47
N ILE A 102 3.39 2.54 -2.24
CA ILE A 102 3.54 2.36 -3.68
C ILE A 102 2.88 3.54 -4.40
N THR A 103 3.63 4.14 -5.31
CA THR A 103 3.15 5.20 -6.21
C THR A 103 3.16 4.72 -7.67
N SER A 104 2.74 5.57 -8.59
CA SER A 104 2.79 5.34 -10.04
C SER A 104 3.67 6.40 -10.71
N ALA A 105 4.23 6.09 -11.87
CA ALA A 105 4.82 7.10 -12.75
C ALA A 105 3.77 8.11 -13.28
N ASP A 106 2.48 7.79 -13.16
CA ASP A 106 1.39 8.72 -13.52
C ASP A 106 1.44 10.03 -12.72
N VAL A 107 2.15 10.09 -11.59
CA VAL A 107 2.33 11.33 -10.81
C VAL A 107 3.05 12.42 -11.60
N TYR A 108 3.88 12.05 -12.58
CA TYR A 108 4.57 12.99 -13.48
C TYR A 108 3.67 13.47 -14.62
N GLY A 109 2.56 12.78 -14.89
CA GLY A 109 1.67 13.12 -15.98
C GLY A 109 2.35 13.08 -17.36
N PRO A 110 1.87 13.88 -18.33
CA PRO A 110 2.48 13.97 -19.66
C PRO A 110 3.84 14.68 -19.62
N VAL A 111 4.90 13.99 -20.02
CA VAL A 111 6.28 14.52 -20.08
C VAL A 111 6.74 14.65 -21.54
N ALA A 112 7.47 15.72 -21.87
CA ALA A 112 7.99 15.92 -23.21
C ALA A 112 9.15 14.94 -23.52
N SER A 113 9.27 14.53 -24.78
CA SER A 113 10.27 13.51 -25.18
C SER A 113 11.72 13.91 -24.91
N GLN A 114 12.02 15.21 -24.90
CA GLN A 114 13.36 15.75 -24.62
C GLN A 114 13.75 15.64 -23.14
N ASP A 115 12.76 15.48 -22.25
CA ASP A 115 12.94 15.38 -20.80
C ASP A 115 12.95 13.91 -20.34
N LEU A 116 13.07 12.96 -21.28
CA LEU A 116 13.23 11.54 -20.98
C LEU A 116 14.73 11.15 -20.92
N PRO A 117 15.13 10.24 -20.02
CA PRO A 117 14.28 9.55 -19.03
C PRO A 117 13.90 10.45 -17.84
N ILE A 118 12.70 10.24 -17.31
CA ILE A 118 12.23 10.95 -16.10
C ILE A 118 13.12 10.65 -14.90
N THR A 119 13.18 11.62 -13.98
CA THR A 119 13.83 11.54 -12.68
C THR A 119 12.86 11.99 -11.58
N GLU A 120 13.22 11.79 -10.32
CA GLU A 120 12.42 12.24 -9.18
C GLU A 120 12.25 13.76 -9.10
N GLU A 121 13.12 14.52 -9.78
CA GLU A 121 13.07 15.98 -9.88
C GLU A 121 12.27 16.49 -11.10
N THR A 122 11.69 15.58 -11.89
CA THR A 122 10.86 15.95 -13.05
C THR A 122 9.53 16.53 -12.56
N ALA A 123 9.24 17.77 -12.98
CA ALA A 123 8.05 18.52 -12.59
C ALA A 123 6.87 18.30 -13.54
#